data_AF-A0A7J9HCJ4-F1
#
_entry.id   AF-A0A7J9HCJ4-F1
#
_cell.length_a   1.000
_cell.length_b   1.000
_cell.length_c   1.000
_cell.angle_alpha   90.00
_cell.angle_beta   90.00
_cell.angle_gamma   90.00
#
_symmetry.space_group_name_H-M   'P 1'
#
loop_
_entity.id
_entity.type
_entity.pdbx_description
1 polymer ?
#
loop_
_entity_poly.entity_id
_entity_poly.type
_entity_poly.pdbx_seq_one_letter_code
_entity_poly.pdbx_strand_id
1 'polypeptide(L)' 'LKKTLVSLPTGIVRNLRRSLSSSEPLSVFPASAPMGKGTGSFGKRRNKTHTLCVRCGRRSFHLQKSRCSACAFPA' A
#
# COMPACT_ATOMS: atom_id res chain seq x y z
N LEU A 1 -36.58 -9.78 30.33
CA LEU A 1 -36.65 -8.41 29.77
C LEU A 1 -36.28 -7.42 30.86
N LYS A 2 -35.14 -6.74 30.77
CA LYS A 2 -34.74 -5.68 31.71
C LYS A 2 -34.53 -4.41 30.91
N LYS A 3 -35.37 -3.39 31.13
CA LYS A 3 -35.07 -2.00 30.75
C LYS A 3 -35.51 -1.10 31.90
N THR A 4 -34.69 -1.10 32.94
CA THR A 4 -34.60 -0.04 33.93
C THR A 4 -33.76 1.09 33.36
N LEU A 5 -34.35 2.29 33.41
CA LEU A 5 -33.77 3.63 33.45
C LEU A 5 -32.25 3.76 33.34
N VAL A 6 -31.77 4.54 32.37
CA VAL A 6 -30.49 5.25 32.48
C VAL A 6 -30.70 6.72 32.07
N SER A 7 -30.34 7.56 33.03
CA SER A 7 -30.12 9.00 33.07
C SER A 7 -29.49 9.63 31.84
N LEU A 8 -30.05 10.77 31.41
CA LEU A 8 -29.37 11.81 30.64
C LEU A 8 -28.32 12.52 31.51
N PRO A 9 -27.10 12.77 31.03
CA PRO A 9 -26.29 13.88 31.52
C PRO A 9 -26.50 15.12 30.64
N THR A 10 -27.02 16.16 31.28
CA THR A 10 -27.08 17.54 30.83
C THR A 10 -25.66 18.11 30.68
N GLY A 11 -25.17 18.18 29.44
CA GLY A 11 -23.95 18.88 29.06
C GLY A 11 -24.28 20.09 28.19
N ILE A 12 -24.86 21.09 28.82
CA ILE A 12 -25.28 22.37 28.24
C ILE A 12 -24.03 23.21 27.89
N VAL A 13 -23.91 23.52 26.60
CA VAL A 13 -23.33 24.68 25.92
C VAL A 13 -21.81 24.96 26.00
N ARG A 14 -21.17 24.91 24.83
CA ARG A 14 -20.41 25.99 24.15
C ARG A 14 -19.17 25.43 23.45
N ASN A 15 -19.28 25.19 22.14
CA ASN A 15 -18.56 26.03 21.17
C ASN A 15 -19.00 25.68 19.74
N LEU A 16 -20.04 26.39 19.30
CA LEU A 16 -20.36 26.59 17.90
C LEU A 16 -19.26 27.48 17.30
N ARG A 17 -18.12 26.88 16.93
CA ARG A 17 -17.13 27.41 15.97
C ARG A 17 -16.08 26.34 15.64
N ARG A 18 -16.49 25.30 14.93
CA ARG A 18 -15.61 24.69 13.93
C ARG A 18 -16.35 24.84 12.62
N SER A 19 -16.18 26.04 12.09
CA SER A 19 -16.63 26.50 10.79
C SER A 19 -16.57 25.37 9.76
N LEU A 20 -17.66 25.19 9.03
CA LEU A 20 -17.61 24.60 7.70
C LEU A 20 -16.49 25.31 6.92
N SER A 21 -15.35 24.65 6.78
CA SER A 21 -14.48 24.79 5.62
C SER A 21 -14.31 23.40 5.04
N SER A 22 -15.40 22.87 4.49
CA SER A 22 -15.41 21.70 3.61
C SER A 22 -14.76 22.08 2.27
N SER A 23 -13.48 22.35 2.31
CA SER A 23 -12.61 22.36 1.14
C SER A 23 -11.32 21.66 1.57
N GLU A 24 -11.43 20.38 1.90
CA GLU A 24 -10.32 19.47 1.62
C GLU A 24 -10.21 19.46 0.09
N PRO A 25 -9.19 20.10 -0.52
CA PRO A 25 -8.93 19.82 -1.90
C PRO A 25 -8.61 18.33 -1.96
N LEU A 26 -9.44 17.57 -2.68
CA LEU A 26 -9.11 16.24 -3.16
C LEU A 26 -7.62 16.22 -3.43
N SER A 27 -6.90 15.35 -2.74
CA SER A 27 -5.48 15.10 -2.92
C SER A 27 -5.16 15.12 -4.41
N VAL A 28 -4.74 16.27 -4.92
CA VAL A 28 -4.21 16.42 -6.26
C VAL A 28 -2.85 15.79 -6.13
N PHE A 29 -2.82 14.48 -6.38
CA PHE A 29 -1.60 13.76 -6.68
C PHE A 29 -0.77 14.68 -7.58
N PRO A 30 0.45 15.07 -7.18
CA PRO A 30 1.27 15.93 -8.02
C PRO A 30 1.55 15.18 -9.31
N ALA A 31 0.78 15.53 -10.34
CA ALA A 31 0.91 15.04 -11.69
C ALA A 31 2.04 15.84 -12.35
N SER A 32 3.28 15.53 -11.97
CA SER A 32 4.52 15.81 -12.73
C SER A 32 5.75 15.61 -11.85
N ALA A 33 5.94 14.40 -11.31
CA ALA A 33 7.27 14.03 -10.85
C ALA A 33 8.12 13.66 -12.09
N PRO A 34 9.26 14.33 -12.31
CA PRO A 34 10.13 14.07 -13.44
C PRO A 34 10.63 12.63 -13.40
N MET A 35 10.53 11.96 -14.55
CA MET A 35 11.23 10.76 -14.97
C MET A 35 12.08 10.02 -13.90
N GLY A 36 11.44 9.43 -12.89
CA GLY A 36 12.17 8.67 -11.89
C GLY A 36 11.36 8.39 -10.63
N LYS A 37 11.22 7.10 -10.31
CA LYS A 37 10.48 6.54 -9.16
C LYS A 37 8.96 6.56 -9.35
N GLY A 38 8.25 5.68 -8.64
CA GLY A 38 6.78 5.56 -8.72
C GLY A 38 6.23 5.04 -10.06
N THR A 39 4.96 5.35 -10.33
CA THR A 39 4.13 4.83 -11.43
C THR A 39 4.80 4.90 -12.81
N GLY A 40 5.46 6.02 -13.14
CA GLY A 40 6.17 6.20 -14.41
C GLY A 40 7.34 5.23 -14.61
N SER A 41 7.95 4.73 -13.54
CA SER A 41 9.06 3.76 -13.62
C SER A 41 8.60 2.31 -13.82
N PHE A 42 7.37 1.97 -13.41
CA PHE A 42 6.86 0.59 -13.55
C PHE A 42 6.62 0.20 -15.01
N GLY A 43 6.28 1.14 -15.89
CA GLY A 43 6.10 0.89 -17.32
C GLY A 43 7.34 0.32 -18.02
N LYS A 44 8.54 0.64 -17.51
CA LYS A 44 9.84 0.16 -18.03
C LYS A 44 10.25 -1.22 -17.49
N ARG A 45 9.60 -1.75 -16.45
CA ARG A 45 9.97 -3.00 -15.77
C ARG A 45 9.33 -4.23 -16.43
N ARG A 46 9.81 -4.62 -17.62
CA ARG A 46 9.26 -5.77 -18.38
C ARG A 46 10.09 -7.05 -18.25
N ASN A 47 11.40 -6.91 -18.06
CA ASN A 47 12.29 -8.06 -17.91
C ASN A 47 12.10 -8.72 -16.55
N LYS A 48 12.00 -10.05 -16.52
CA LYS A 48 11.95 -10.85 -15.29
C LYS A 48 13.36 -11.34 -14.95
N THR A 49 13.78 -11.09 -13.71
CA THR A 49 15.06 -11.57 -13.18
C THR A 49 15.00 -13.02 -12.70
N HIS A 50 13.80 -13.51 -12.35
CA HIS A 50 13.57 -14.86 -11.84
C HIS A 50 12.66 -15.70 -12.74
N THR A 51 13.04 -16.95 -12.99
CA THR A 51 12.25 -18.01 -13.63
C THR A 51 11.99 -19.17 -12.66
N LEU A 52 11.21 -20.15 -13.12
CA LEU A 52 10.97 -21.39 -12.39
C LEU A 52 12.27 -22.19 -12.24
N CYS A 53 12.50 -22.65 -11.02
CA CYS A 53 13.61 -23.50 -10.62
C CYS A 53 13.29 -24.98 -10.90
N VAL A 54 14.18 -25.69 -11.60
CA VAL A 54 13.98 -27.11 -11.97
C VAL A 54 13.86 -28.02 -10.74
N ARG A 55 14.61 -27.76 -9.68
CA ARG A 55 14.57 -28.59 -8.45
C ARG A 55 13.39 -28.28 -7.54
N CYS A 56 13.00 -27.01 -7.45
CA CYS A 56 12.14 -26.52 -6.38
C CYS A 56 10.78 -26.02 -6.85
N GLY A 57 10.54 -25.91 -8.16
CA GLY A 57 9.26 -25.47 -8.74
C GLY A 57 8.86 -24.02 -8.43
N ARG A 58 9.62 -23.31 -7.60
CA ARG A 58 9.38 -21.90 -7.25
C ARG A 58 10.01 -20.98 -8.29
N ARG A 59 9.43 -19.79 -8.48
CA ARG A 59 10.02 -18.72 -9.33
C ARG A 59 11.18 -18.03 -8.60
N SER A 60 12.22 -18.80 -8.30
CA SER A 60 13.36 -18.41 -7.47
C SER A 60 14.70 -18.56 -8.20
N PHE A 61 14.71 -19.09 -9.43
CA PHE A 61 15.93 -19.22 -10.21
C PHE A 61 16.30 -17.89 -10.85
N HIS A 62 17.45 -17.32 -10.48
CA HIS A 62 17.92 -16.04 -11.00
C HIS A 62 18.69 -16.23 -12.32
N LEU A 63 18.24 -15.63 -13.43
CA LEU A 63 18.81 -15.89 -14.76
C LEU A 63 20.26 -15.42 -14.87
N GLN A 64 20.55 -14.17 -14.49
CA GLN A 64 21.89 -13.61 -14.64
C GLN A 64 22.94 -14.28 -13.74
N LYS A 65 22.52 -14.82 -12.58
CA LYS A 65 23.42 -15.43 -11.59
C LYS A 65 23.41 -16.95 -11.66
N SER A 66 22.55 -17.52 -12.51
CA SER A 66 22.30 -18.95 -12.65
C SER A 66 22.17 -19.68 -11.31
N ARG A 67 21.50 -19.08 -10.33
CA ARG A 67 21.39 -19.62 -8.97
C ARG A 67 19.98 -19.45 -8.40
N CYS A 68 19.51 -20.47 -7.71
CA CYS A 68 18.23 -20.45 -7.02
C CYS A 68 18.37 -19.88 -5.60
N SER A 69 17.56 -18.86 -5.26
CA SER A 69 17.55 -18.29 -3.90
C SER A 69 16.92 -19.19 -2.83
N ALA A 70 16.07 -20.15 -3.22
CA ALA A 70 15.37 -21.02 -2.28
C ALA A 70 16.13 -22.32 -1.97
N CYS A 71 16.76 -22.95 -2.97
CA CYS A 71 17.40 -24.26 -2.82
C CYS A 71 18.88 -24.27 -3.23
N ALA A 72 19.48 -23.10 -3.48
CA ALA A 72 20.87 -22.93 -3.89
C ALA A 72 21.32 -23.62 -5.19
N PHE A 73 20.44 -24.32 -5.93
CA PHE A 73 20.77 -24.93 -7.23
C PHE A 73 21.44 -23.93 -8.19
N PRO A 74 22.57 -24.24 -8.85
CA PRO A 74 23.33 -25.50 -8.92
C PRO A 74 24.56 -25.49 -7.99
N ALA A 75 24.40 -25.17 -6.70
CA ALA A 75 25.47 -25.36 -5.71
C ALA A 75 26.12 -26.74 -5.85
#